data_AF-A0A176EAI6-F1
#
_entry.id   AF-A0A176EAI6-F1
#
_cell.length_a   1.000
_cell.length_b   1.000
_cell.length_c   1.000
_cell.angle_alpha   90.00
_cell.angle_beta   90.00
_cell.angle_gamma   90.00
#
_symmetry.space_group_name_H-M   'P 1'
#
loop_
_entity.id
_entity.type
_entity.pdbx_description
1 polymer ?
#
loop_
_entity_poly.entity_id
_entity_poly.type
_entity_poly.pdbx_seq_one_letter_code
_entity_poly.pdbx_strand_id
1 'polypeptide(L)'
;MGAGSTGLPPGFAVPVHRALTEHILLGGAPRGLAIANATLAGAIGLGLQLWIAGIAFLALGHMAAMWAARRDPQFVDVARRHLRFPAHLQV
;
A
#
# COMPACT_ATOMS: atom_id res chain seq x y z
N MET A 1 17.91 26.47 -5.73
CA MET A 1 17.51 25.42 -6.70
C MET A 1 16.10 25.78 -7.14
N GLY A 2 15.98 26.41 -8.32
CA GLY A 2 14.78 27.17 -8.72
C GLY A 2 13.57 26.28 -8.97
N ALA A 3 12.39 26.75 -8.54
CA ALA A 3 11.12 26.18 -8.94
C ALA A 3 11.01 26.26 -10.46
N GLY A 4 10.87 25.11 -11.14
CA GLY A 4 10.56 25.08 -12.56
C GLY A 4 9.24 25.82 -12.79
N SER A 5 9.27 26.87 -13.60
CA SER A 5 8.11 27.69 -13.92
C SER A 5 7.13 26.86 -14.75
N THR A 6 6.07 26.36 -14.12
CA THR A 6 5.00 25.55 -14.75
C THR A 6 4.14 26.31 -15.77
N GLY A 7 4.57 27.48 -16.25
CA GLY A 7 3.78 28.38 -17.09
C GLY A 7 2.54 28.99 -16.40
N LEU A 8 2.36 28.72 -15.11
CA LEU A 8 1.23 29.20 -14.32
C LEU A 8 1.48 30.63 -13.78
N PRO A 9 0.43 31.46 -13.66
CA PRO A 9 0.54 32.79 -13.07
C PRO A 9 1.16 32.76 -11.66
N PRO A 10 1.84 33.84 -11.23
CA PRO A 10 2.38 33.93 -9.88
C PRO A 10 1.30 33.66 -8.81
N GLY A 11 1.57 32.74 -7.88
CA GLY A 11 0.62 32.37 -6.82
C GLY A 11 -0.37 31.24 -7.14
N PHE A 12 -0.40 30.72 -8.37
CA PHE A 12 -1.29 29.61 -8.78
C PHE A 12 -0.75 28.21 -8.49
N ALA A 13 0.52 28.08 -8.11
CA ALA A 13 1.13 26.81 -7.73
C ALA A 13 1.75 26.93 -6.33
N VAL A 14 1.41 25.98 -5.44
CA VAL A 14 1.99 25.87 -4.10
C VAL A 14 2.64 24.48 -3.99
N PRO A 15 3.91 24.38 -3.55
CA PRO A 15 4.56 23.10 -3.36
C PRO A 15 3.87 22.31 -2.24
N VAL A 16 3.36 21.13 -2.57
CA VAL A 16 2.84 20.14 -1.62
C VAL A 16 3.88 19.06 -1.35
N HIS A 17 4.02 18.69 -0.09
CA HIS A 17 4.91 17.59 0.30
C HIS A 17 4.32 16.26 -0.16
N ARG A 18 5.15 15.40 -0.76
CA ARG A 18 4.72 14.06 -1.22
C ARG A 18 4.06 13.23 -0.12
N ALA A 19 4.45 13.41 1.15
CA ALA A 19 3.84 12.73 2.28
C ALA A 19 2.32 12.99 2.43
N LEU A 20 1.80 14.08 1.85
CA LEU A 20 0.37 14.43 1.87
C LEU A 20 -0.42 13.73 0.75
N THR A 21 0.24 13.28 -0.31
CA THR A 21 -0.41 12.76 -1.52
C THR A 21 -0.04 11.31 -1.83
N GLU A 22 1.11 10.83 -1.36
CA GLU A 22 1.56 9.44 -1.52
C GLU A 22 1.13 8.58 -0.34
N HIS A 23 0.87 7.30 -0.62
CA HIS A 23 0.49 6.34 0.41
C HIS A 23 1.62 6.17 1.44
N ILE A 24 1.28 6.14 2.73
CA ILE A 24 2.25 5.85 3.80
C ILE A 24 2.72 4.39 3.66
N LEU A 25 3.95 4.24 3.17
CA LEU A 25 4.63 2.96 3.07
C LEU A 25 5.26 2.62 4.43
N LEU A 26 5.02 1.40 4.90
CA LEU A 26 5.72 0.82 6.04
C LEU A 26 6.80 -0.12 5.50
N GLY A 27 8.05 0.34 5.46
CA GLY A 27 9.17 -0.47 4.94
C GLY A 27 9.05 -0.84 3.45
N GLY A 28 8.26 -0.08 2.67
CA GLY A 28 8.01 -0.37 1.26
C GLY A 28 6.71 -1.13 0.97
N ALA A 29 5.96 -1.57 1.98
CA ALA A 29 4.63 -2.16 1.83
C ALA A 29 3.52 -1.15 2.20
N PRO A 30 2.32 -1.21 1.61
CA PRO A 30 1.21 -0.35 2.02
C PRO A 30 0.79 -0.71 3.45
N ARG A 31 0.67 0.30 4.32
CA ARG A 31 0.34 0.15 5.75
C ARG A 31 -0.75 -0.90 6.03
N GLY A 32 -1.88 -0.80 5.34
CA GLY A 32 -3.03 -1.69 5.58
C GLY A 32 -2.70 -3.16 5.36
N LEU A 33 -1.98 -3.47 4.27
CA LEU A 33 -1.60 -4.85 3.96
C LEU A 33 -0.52 -5.37 4.91
N ALA A 34 0.44 -4.52 5.28
CA ALA A 34 1.48 -4.88 6.25
C ALA A 34 0.86 -5.29 7.61
N ILE A 35 -0.13 -4.53 8.10
CA ILE A 35 -0.85 -4.85 9.33
C ILE A 35 -1.62 -6.17 9.18
N ALA A 36 -2.40 -6.33 8.09
CA ALA A 36 -3.17 -7.55 7.87
C ALA A 36 -2.27 -8.80 7.82
N ASN A 37 -1.12 -8.71 7.15
CA ASN A 37 -0.16 -9.81 7.10
C ASN A 37 0.45 -10.11 8.47
N ALA A 38 0.81 -9.07 9.23
CA ALA A 38 1.32 -9.25 10.59
C ALA A 38 0.28 -9.88 11.53
N THR A 39 -0.99 -9.51 11.41
CA THR A 39 -2.08 -10.14 12.16
C THR A 39 -2.27 -11.60 11.78
N LEU A 40 -2.27 -11.93 10.48
CA LEU A 40 -2.36 -13.32 10.01
C LEU A 40 -1.18 -14.16 10.55
N ALA A 41 0.03 -13.64 10.44
CA ALA A 41 1.23 -14.29 10.98
C ALA A 41 1.16 -14.47 12.51
N GLY A 42 0.66 -13.47 13.25
CA GLY A 42 0.47 -13.55 14.70
C GLY A 42 -0.57 -14.59 15.10
N ALA A 43 -1.69 -14.66 14.38
CA ALA A 43 -2.73 -15.67 14.60
C ALA A 43 -2.20 -17.09 14.37
N ILE A 44 -1.39 -17.29 13.33
CA ILE A 44 -0.76 -18.59 13.04
C ILE A 44 0.34 -18.90 14.06
N GLY A 45 1.26 -17.97 14.29
CA GLY A 45 2.45 -18.19 15.08
C GLY A 45 2.19 -18.32 16.57
N LEU A 46 1.34 -17.44 17.12
CA LEU A 46 1.00 -17.43 18.54
C LEU A 46 -0.27 -18.25 18.81
N GLY A 47 -1.29 -18.11 17.97
CA GLY A 47 -2.60 -18.76 18.18
C GLY A 47 -2.57 -20.26 17.95
N LEU A 48 -1.98 -20.72 16.84
CA LEU A 48 -1.78 -22.16 16.56
C LEU A 48 -0.44 -22.68 17.11
N GLN A 49 0.37 -21.84 17.76
CA GLN A 49 1.74 -22.13 18.20
C GLN A 49 2.72 -22.53 17.08
N LEU A 50 2.32 -22.34 15.82
CA LEU A 50 3.12 -22.65 14.64
C LEU A 50 4.10 -21.51 14.35
N TRP A 51 4.93 -21.15 15.34
CA TRP A 51 5.77 -19.95 15.28
C TRP A 51 6.66 -19.88 14.03
N ILE A 52 7.21 -21.01 13.58
CA ILE A 52 7.99 -21.10 12.33
C ILE A 52 7.12 -20.75 11.12
N ALA A 53 5.92 -21.34 11.03
CA ALA A 53 5.00 -21.06 9.95
C ALA A 53 4.52 -19.60 9.98
N GLY A 54 4.27 -19.05 11.17
CA GLY A 54 3.93 -17.64 11.38
C GLY A 54 5.04 -16.71 10.87
N ILE A 55 6.31 -16.96 11.22
CA ILE A 55 7.45 -16.20 10.71
C ILE A 55 7.58 -16.34 9.19
N ALA A 56 7.42 -17.55 8.65
CA ALA A 56 7.46 -17.78 7.20
C ALA A 56 6.36 -16.97 6.48
N PHE A 57 5.14 -16.97 7.00
CA PHE A 57 4.03 -16.15 6.50
C PHE A 57 4.33 -14.65 6.59
N LEU A 58 4.89 -14.20 7.71
CA LEU A 58 5.26 -12.81 7.89
C LEU A 58 6.27 -12.38 6.83
N ALA A 59 7.37 -13.13 6.68
CA ALA A 59 8.44 -12.82 5.73
C ALA A 59 7.95 -12.86 4.28
N LEU A 60 7.29 -13.95 3.87
CA LEU A 60 6.79 -14.12 2.52
C LEU A 60 5.74 -13.08 2.16
N GLY A 61 4.75 -12.89 3.04
CA GLY A 61 3.69 -11.91 2.81
C GLY A 61 4.19 -10.47 2.80
N HIS A 62 5.19 -10.13 3.64
CA HIS A 62 5.78 -8.80 3.64
C HIS A 62 6.62 -8.56 2.39
N MET A 63 7.43 -9.53 1.95
CA MET A 63 8.16 -9.44 0.67
C MET A 63 7.21 -9.28 -0.51
N ALA A 64 6.12 -10.05 -0.56
CA ALA A 64 5.10 -9.93 -1.59
C ALA A 64 4.45 -8.53 -1.57
N ALA A 65 4.15 -8.00 -0.38
CA ALA A 65 3.59 -6.66 -0.22
C ALA A 65 4.56 -5.55 -0.67
N MET A 66 5.85 -5.67 -0.35
CA MET A 66 6.89 -4.74 -0.84
C MET A 66 7.01 -4.79 -2.36
N TRP A 67 6.99 -5.99 -2.94
CA TRP A 67 7.06 -6.16 -4.40
C TRP A 67 5.81 -5.59 -5.10
N ALA A 68 4.62 -5.80 -4.54
CA ALA A 68 3.38 -5.26 -5.07
C ALA A 68 3.36 -3.73 -5.01
N ALA A 69 3.74 -3.12 -3.89
CA ALA A 69 3.85 -1.66 -3.79
C ALA A 69 4.91 -1.07 -4.73
N ARG A 70 6.00 -1.80 -5.00
CA ARG A 70 7.00 -1.40 -6.00
C ARG A 70 6.45 -1.47 -7.44
N ARG A 71 5.49 -2.36 -7.71
CA ARG A 71 4.85 -2.53 -9.03
C ARG A 71 3.73 -1.49 -9.25
N ASP A 72 2.87 -1.30 -8.26
CA ASP A 72 1.76 -0.36 -8.31
C ASP A 72 1.37 0.07 -6.88
N PRO A 73 1.56 1.33 -6.47
CA PRO A 73 1.17 1.81 -5.15
C PRO A 73 -0.34 1.77 -4.86
N GLN A 74 -1.20 1.75 -5.89
CA GLN A 74 -2.66 1.80 -5.78
C GLN A 74 -3.33 0.42 -5.89
N PHE A 75 -2.57 -0.68 -5.99
CA PHE A 75 -3.12 -2.02 -6.22
C PHE A 75 -4.21 -2.41 -5.21
N VAL A 76 -4.05 -2.01 -3.93
CA VAL A 76 -5.00 -2.34 -2.86
C VAL A 76 -6.33 -1.60 -3.07
N ASP A 77 -6.27 -0.35 -3.55
CA ASP A 77 -7.46 0.45 -3.81
C ASP A 77 -8.20 -0.05 -5.04
N VAL A 78 -7.46 -0.45 -6.09
CA VAL A 78 -8.02 -1.08 -7.29
C VAL A 78 -8.66 -2.43 -6.95
N ALA A 79 -7.97 -3.29 -6.19
CA ALA A 79 -8.50 -4.58 -5.76
C ALA A 79 -9.78 -4.42 -4.92
N ARG A 80 -9.78 -3.48 -3.96
CA ARG A 80 -10.98 -3.15 -3.18
C ARG A 80 -12.11 -2.63 -4.05
N ARG A 81 -11.81 -1.78 -5.02
CA ARG A 81 -12.80 -1.28 -5.99
C ARG A 81 -13.38 -2.42 -6.81
N HIS A 82 -12.54 -3.36 -7.25
CA HIS A 82 -12.98 -4.52 -8.04
C HIS A 82 -13.89 -5.46 -7.25
N LEU A 83 -13.62 -5.65 -5.96
CA LEU A 83 -14.52 -6.42 -5.08
C LEU A 83 -15.83 -5.70 -4.77
N ARG A 84 -15.81 -4.37 -4.73
CA ARG A 84 -16.96 -3.55 -4.34
C ARG A 84 -17.93 -3.27 -5.49
N PHE A 85 -17.43 -3.10 -6.72
CA PHE A 85 -18.24 -2.74 -7.87
C PHE A 85 -18.39 -3.93 -8.84
N PRO A 86 -19.58 -4.12 -9.44
CA PRO A 86 -19.79 -5.15 -10.45
C PRO A 86 -18.87 -4.92 -11.65
N ALA A 87 -18.44 -6.02 -12.27
CA ALA A 87 -17.47 -6.02 -13.36
C ALA A 87 -17.99 -5.36 -14.67
N HIS A 88 -19.28 -5.05 -14.72
CA HIS A 88 -19.94 -4.41 -15.86
C HIS A 88 -20.76 -3.22 -15.38
N LEU A 89 -20.76 -2.15 -16.17
CA LEU A 89 -21.71 -1.06 -15.99
C LEU A 89 -23.04 -1.50 -16.59
N GLN A 90 -24.07 -1.68 -15.76
CA GLN A 90 -25.44 -1.74 -16.25
C GLN A 90 -25.87 -0.31 -16.60
N VAL A 91 -26.14 -0.06 -17.89
CA VAL A 91 -26.79 1.14 -18.42
C VAL A 91 -28.30 0.97 -18.30
#